data_AF-A0A653VGF9-F1
#
_entry.id   AF-A0A653VGF9-F1
#
_cell.length_a   1.000
_cell.length_b   1.000
_cell.length_c   1.000
_cell.angle_alpha   90.00
_cell.angle_beta   90.00
_cell.angle_gamma   90.00
#
_symmetry.space_group_name_H-M   'P 1'
#
loop_
_entity.id
_entity.type
_entity.pdbx_description
1 polymer ?
#
loop_
_entity_poly.entity_id
_entity_poly.type
_entity_poly.pdbx_seq_one_letter_code
_entity_poly.pdbx_strand_id
1 'polypeptide(L)'
;MSLTFNAARALRDGGIDACAALDSALARMLAELPSEHHAEVKLAMARTLAAVMDETINKAVAAFAELSPDEETWREVVKSQAMKRAM
;
A
#
# COMPACT_ATOMS: atom_id res chain seq x y z
N MET A 1 19.74 4.86 -8.14
CA MET A 1 19.15 5.97 -8.93
C MET A 1 19.16 7.22 -8.06
N SER A 2 19.67 8.35 -8.52
CA SER A 2 19.52 9.62 -7.79
C SER A 2 18.15 10.22 -8.12
N LEU A 3 17.29 10.35 -7.10
CA LEU A 3 16.00 11.02 -7.22
C LEU A 3 16.14 12.48 -6.80
N THR A 4 15.43 13.38 -7.49
CA THR A 4 15.12 14.69 -6.91
C THR A 4 14.00 14.52 -5.88
N PHE A 5 13.85 15.47 -4.95
CA PHE A 5 12.77 15.40 -3.94
C PHE A 5 11.39 15.25 -4.59
N ASN A 6 11.09 16.06 -5.61
CA ASN A 6 9.82 15.98 -6.32
C ASN A 6 9.61 14.64 -7.03
N ALA A 7 10.66 14.05 -7.59
CA ALA A 7 10.57 12.72 -8.20
C ALA A 7 10.36 11.62 -7.16
N ALA A 8 11.01 11.70 -5.99
CA ALA A 8 10.79 10.78 -4.89
C ALA A 8 9.36 10.88 -4.33
N ARG A 9 8.83 12.09 -4.16
CA ARG A 9 7.43 12.33 -3.78
C ARG A 9 6.47 11.70 -4.79
N ALA A 10 6.66 11.96 -6.08
CA ALA A 10 5.81 11.38 -7.13
C ALA A 10 5.90 9.85 -7.16
N LEU A 11 7.09 9.28 -6.96
CA LEU A 11 7.29 7.83 -6.87
C LEU A 11 6.56 7.22 -5.67
N ARG A 12 6.65 7.85 -4.49
CA ARG A 12 5.91 7.42 -3.28
C ARG A 12 4.41 7.46 -3.53
N ASP A 13 3.90 8.59 -4.01
CA ASP A 13 2.46 8.82 -4.19
C ASP A 13 1.89 7.83 -5.23
N GLY A 14 2.59 7.62 -6.36
CA GLY A 14 2.21 6.59 -7.32
C GLY A 14 2.26 5.16 -6.76
N GLY A 15 3.20 4.88 -5.85
CA GLY A 15 3.23 3.62 -5.11
C GLY A 15 2.01 3.41 -4.20
N ILE A 16 1.58 4.47 -3.51
CA ILE A 16 0.37 4.46 -2.67
C ILE A 16 -0.87 4.21 -3.54
N ASP A 17 -0.99 4.91 -4.67
CA ASP A 17 -2.09 4.74 -5.61
C ASP A 17 -2.14 3.32 -6.18
N ALA A 18 -0.99 2.75 -6.53
CA ALA A 18 -0.89 1.37 -7.00
C ALA A 18 -1.33 0.36 -5.93
N CYS A 19 -0.90 0.55 -4.68
CA CYS A 19 -1.33 -0.29 -3.57
C CYS A 19 -2.86 -0.21 -3.34
N ALA A 20 -3.44 0.99 -3.41
CA ALA A 20 -4.89 1.17 -3.28
C ALA A 20 -5.66 0.48 -4.42
N ALA A 21 -5.16 0.55 -5.65
CA ALA A 21 -5.75 -0.14 -6.80
C ALA A 21 -5.68 -1.67 -6.67
N LEU A 22 -4.56 -2.21 -6.18
CA LEU A 22 -4.37 -3.64 -5.92
C LEU A 22 -5.28 -4.15 -4.79
N ASP A 23 -5.42 -3.39 -3.71
CA ASP A 23 -6.35 -3.71 -2.62
C ASP A 23 -7.81 -3.74 -3.09
N SER A 24 -8.20 -2.74 -3.89
CA SER A 24 -9.53 -2.72 -4.53
C SER A 24 -9.76 -3.91 -5.46
N ALA A 25 -8.75 -4.30 -6.23
CA ALA A 25 -8.81 -5.49 -7.09
C ALA A 25 -8.94 -6.78 -6.28
N LEU A 26 -8.21 -6.90 -5.15
CA LEU A 26 -8.33 -8.03 -4.23
C LEU A 26 -9.73 -8.14 -3.65
N ALA A 27 -10.31 -7.04 -3.19
CA ALA A 27 -11.67 -7.03 -2.64
C ALA A 27 -12.71 -7.54 -3.66
N ARG A 28 -12.61 -7.09 -4.93
CA ARG A 28 -13.47 -7.59 -6.01
C ARG A 28 -13.24 -9.08 -6.29
N MET A 29 -11.98 -9.51 -6.36
CA MET A 29 -11.64 -10.90 -6.63
C MET A 29 -12.14 -11.84 -5.53
N LEU A 30 -12.05 -11.44 -4.26
CA LEU A 30 -12.54 -12.25 -3.14
C LEU A 30 -14.07 -12.37 -3.10
N ALA A 31 -14.81 -11.41 -3.67
CA ALA A 31 -16.26 -11.49 -3.78
C ALA A 31 -16.72 -12.56 -4.78
N GLU A 32 -15.92 -12.84 -5.81
CA GLU A 32 -16.22 -13.81 -6.87
C GLU A 32 -15.61 -15.20 -6.62
N LEU A 33 -14.75 -15.33 -5.60
CA LEU A 33 -13.97 -16.54 -5.34
C LEU A 33 -14.53 -17.33 -4.15
N PRO A 34 -14.59 -18.69 -4.22
CA PRO A 34 -14.88 -19.52 -3.07
C PRO A 34 -13.91 -19.25 -1.91
N SER A 35 -14.43 -19.28 -0.68
CA SER A 35 -13.68 -18.91 0.54
C SER A 35 -12.45 -19.79 0.79
N GLU A 36 -12.47 -21.05 0.33
CA GLU A 36 -11.34 -21.99 0.40
C GLU A 36 -10.09 -21.50 -0.34
N HIS A 37 -10.23 -20.66 -1.37
CA HIS A 37 -9.11 -20.10 -2.12
C HIS A 37 -8.68 -18.70 -1.63
N HIS A 38 -9.41 -18.09 -0.69
CA HIS A 38 -9.14 -16.72 -0.23
C HIS A 38 -7.75 -16.57 0.37
N ALA A 39 -7.29 -17.56 1.13
CA ALA A 39 -5.99 -17.51 1.80
C ALA A 39 -4.83 -17.46 0.79
N GLU A 40 -4.88 -18.31 -0.24
CA GLU A 40 -3.87 -18.36 -1.30
C GLU A 40 -3.80 -17.04 -2.07
N VAL A 41 -4.97 -16.53 -2.48
CA VAL A 41 -5.06 -15.28 -3.24
C VAL A 41 -4.64 -14.07 -2.42
N LYS A 42 -5.00 -14.01 -1.13
CA LYS A 42 -4.52 -12.96 -0.21
C LYS A 42 -3.00 -13.01 -0.07
N LEU A 43 -2.42 -14.20 0.03
CA LEU A 43 -0.96 -14.35 0.12
C LEU A 43 -0.27 -13.89 -1.17
N ALA A 44 -0.80 -14.25 -2.33
CA ALA A 44 -0.27 -13.79 -3.62
C ALA A 44 -0.33 -12.25 -3.73
N MET A 45 -1.47 -11.66 -3.39
CA MET A 45 -1.62 -10.20 -3.43
C MET A 45 -0.72 -9.48 -2.42
N ALA A 46 -0.57 -10.03 -1.21
CA ALA A 46 0.32 -9.46 -0.21
C ALA A 46 1.78 -9.40 -0.70
N ARG A 47 2.25 -10.42 -1.44
CA ARG A 47 3.58 -10.40 -2.06
C ARG A 47 3.70 -9.33 -3.14
N THR A 48 2.66 -9.16 -3.96
CA THR A 48 2.63 -8.10 -4.99
C THR A 48 2.66 -6.72 -4.36
N LEU A 49 1.85 -6.47 -3.33
CA LEU A 49 1.85 -5.21 -2.58
C LEU A 49 3.21 -4.92 -1.97
N ALA A 50 3.83 -5.91 -1.32
CA ALA A 50 5.17 -5.76 -0.75
C ALA A 50 6.21 -5.35 -1.80
N ALA A 51 6.21 -6.01 -2.97
CA ALA A 51 7.11 -5.67 -4.06
C ALA A 51 6.89 -4.25 -4.59
N VAL A 52 5.63 -3.81 -4.72
CA VAL A 52 5.31 -2.42 -5.10
C VAL A 52 5.85 -1.44 -4.07
N MET A 53 5.61 -1.70 -2.77
CA MET A 53 6.09 -0.84 -1.70
C MET A 53 7.62 -0.72 -1.69
N ASP A 54 8.32 -1.86 -1.85
CA ASP A 54 9.79 -1.90 -1.88
C ASP A 54 10.36 -1.13 -3.07
N GLU A 55 9.73 -1.22 -4.24
CA GLU A 55 10.20 -0.57 -5.47
C GLU A 55 9.76 0.90 -5.59
N THR A 56 8.84 1.37 -4.75
CA THR A 56 8.30 2.73 -4.82
C THR A 56 8.46 3.49 -3.50
N ILE A 57 7.56 3.25 -2.55
CA ILE A 57 7.42 3.96 -1.28
C ILE A 57 8.71 3.87 -0.47
N ASN A 58 9.24 2.67 -0.27
CA ASN A 58 10.41 2.45 0.57
C ASN A 58 11.66 3.09 -0.05
N LYS A 59 11.83 3.03 -1.38
CA LYS A 59 12.91 3.73 -2.08
C LYS A 59 12.81 5.25 -2.00
N ALA A 60 11.60 5.80 -2.13
CA ALA A 60 11.37 7.23 -2.01
C ALA A 60 11.69 7.74 -0.59
N VAL A 61 11.20 7.04 0.43
CA VAL A 61 11.46 7.38 1.85
C VAL A 61 12.93 7.18 2.21
N ALA A 62 13.59 6.14 1.71
CA ALA A 62 15.03 5.94 1.93
C ALA A 62 15.88 7.05 1.29
N ALA A 63 15.44 7.61 0.16
CA ALA A 63 16.10 8.75 -0.47
C ALA A 63 15.82 10.08 0.25
N PHE A 64 14.62 10.26 0.79
CA PHE A 64 14.18 11.47 1.50
C PHE A 64 13.28 11.11 2.68
N ALA A 65 13.87 11.03 3.89
CA ALA A 65 13.17 10.56 5.10
C ALA A 65 11.95 11.42 5.49
N GLU A 66 11.96 12.70 5.12
CA GLU A 66 10.83 13.65 5.33
C GLU A 66 9.57 13.27 4.55
N LEU A 67 9.65 12.33 3.61
CA LEU A 67 8.48 11.75 2.94
C LEU A 67 7.76 10.69 3.79
N SER A 68 8.34 10.23 4.89
CA SER A 68 7.66 9.35 5.84
C SER A 68 6.58 10.12 6.59
N PRO A 69 5.32 9.63 6.64
CA PRO A 69 4.33 10.18 7.55
C PRO A 69 4.83 10.08 8.99
N ASP A 70 4.49 11.06 9.81
CA ASP A 70 4.74 11.00 11.25
C ASP A 70 3.83 9.97 11.94
N GLU A 71 4.16 9.64 13.19
CA GLU A 71 3.45 8.63 13.96
C GLU A 71 1.97 9.00 14.20
N GLU A 72 1.67 10.29 14.34
CA GLU A 72 0.31 10.78 14.52
C GLU A 72 -0.54 10.52 13.27
N THR A 73 -0.03 10.88 12.10
CA THR A 73 -0.64 10.60 10.80
C THR A 73 -0.90 9.10 10.63
N TRP A 74 0.07 8.25 11.01
CA TRP A 74 -0.11 6.81 10.96
C TRP A 74 -1.22 6.31 11.89
N ARG A 75 -1.29 6.82 13.13
CA ARG A 75 -2.35 6.45 14.08
C ARG A 75 -3.73 6.83 13.56
N GLU A 76 -3.88 7.99 12.94
CA GLU A 76 -5.15 8.43 12.34
C GLU A 76 -5.58 7.54 11.19
N VAL A 77 -4.66 7.21 10.29
CA VAL A 77 -4.92 6.31 9.16
C VAL A 77 -5.35 4.93 9.65
N VAL A 78 -4.64 4.36 10.63
CA VAL A 78 -4.98 3.05 11.21
C VAL A 78 -6.37 3.07 11.85
N LYS A 79 -6.70 4.11 12.63
CA LYS A 79 -8.04 4.26 13.23
C LYS A 79 -9.13 4.32 12.16
N SER A 80 -8.93 5.16 11.13
CA SER A 80 -9.88 5.30 10.02
C SER A 80 -10.14 3.98 9.30
N GLN A 81 -9.08 3.21 9.02
CA GLN A 81 -9.19 1.91 8.35
C GLN A 81 -9.81 0.84 9.25
N ALA A 82 -9.51 0.85 10.56
CA ALA A 82 -10.14 -0.05 11.52
C ALA A 82 -11.65 0.17 11.59
N MET A 83 -12.10 1.44 11.58
CA MET A 83 -13.53 1.78 11.58
C MET A 83 -14.25 1.27 10.32
N LYS A 84 -13.62 1.35 9.14
CA LYS A 84 -14.20 0.84 7.88
C LYS A 84 -14.41 -0.67 7.87
N ARG A 85 -13.62 -1.43 8.64
CA ARG A 85 -13.73 -2.91 8.75
C ARG A 85 -14.73 -3.36 9.80
N ALA A 86 -15.16 -2.45 10.68
CA ALA A 86 -16.12 -2.73 11.75
C ALA A 86 -17.58 -2.47 11.34
N MET A 87 -17.80 -1.91 10.15
CA MET A 87 -19.11 -1.81 9.48
C MET A 87 -19.28 -2.95 8.47
#